data_AF-A0A756LFX4-F1
#
_entry.id   AF-A0A756LFX4-F1
#
_cell.length_a   1.000
_cell.length_b   1.000
_cell.length_c   1.000
_cell.angle_alpha   90.00
_cell.angle_beta   90.00
_cell.angle_gamma   90.00
#
_symmetry.space_group_name_H-M   'P 1'
#
loop_
_entity.id
_entity.type
_entity.pdbx_description
1 polymer ?
#
loop_
_entity_poly.entity_id
_entity_poly.type
_entity_poly.pdbx_seq_one_letter_code
_entity_poly.pdbx_strand_id
1 'polypeptide(L)'
;MSIAATNQFGQAAEISGIRPVHHAVVMGKGAPLFSAALLDKLKPQNSLEPGSTTVQGTALNTQGAARTILSVANTYLTNKLTADEMALILRNRDKFTFTIGVGDRRKDFISRFVPATNWHGEDVTNLLLRPNPPGAPEYGFTLTFSGETGTMTVTDSHVGVHNTYGSIRYFTIREK
;
A
#
# COMPACT_ATOMS: atom_id res chain seq x y z
N MET A 1 -28.82 -17.11 -13.17
CA MET A 1 -28.38 -18.31 -13.90
C MET A 1 -28.68 -19.51 -13.01
N SER A 2 -29.63 -20.36 -13.40
CA SER A 2 -29.86 -21.66 -12.76
C SER A 2 -29.00 -22.71 -13.46
N ILE A 3 -28.35 -23.57 -12.68
CA ILE A 3 -27.60 -24.71 -13.19
C ILE A 3 -28.46 -25.94 -12.87
N ALA A 4 -28.90 -26.64 -13.91
CA ALA A 4 -29.53 -27.95 -13.78
C ALA A 4 -28.46 -29.01 -13.97
N ALA A 5 -28.37 -29.97 -13.04
CA ALA A 5 -27.55 -31.16 -13.22
C ALA A 5 -28.46 -32.37 -13.39
N THR A 6 -28.13 -33.20 -14.37
CA THR A 6 -28.81 -34.47 -14.63
C THR A 6 -27.96 -35.58 -14.04
N ASN A 7 -28.54 -36.39 -13.16
CA ASN A 7 -27.83 -37.56 -12.63
C ASN A 7 -27.72 -38.67 -13.68
N GLN A 8 -26.89 -39.68 -13.40
CA GLN A 8 -26.69 -40.85 -14.27
C GLN A 8 -27.96 -41.68 -14.56
N PHE A 9 -29.10 -41.32 -13.96
CA PHE A 9 -30.42 -41.93 -14.17
C PHE A 9 -31.39 -41.00 -14.91
N GLY A 10 -30.90 -39.89 -15.50
CA GLY A 10 -31.70 -39.00 -16.33
C GLY A 10 -32.62 -38.04 -15.58
N GLN A 11 -32.52 -37.96 -14.25
CA GLN A 11 -33.33 -37.02 -13.46
C GLN A 11 -32.61 -35.67 -13.32
N ALA A 12 -33.28 -34.61 -13.76
CA ALA A 12 -32.81 -33.24 -13.60
C ALA A 12 -33.30 -32.67 -12.26
N ALA A 13 -32.36 -32.17 -11.46
CA ALA A 13 -32.67 -31.41 -10.24
C ALA A 13 -32.12 -29.99 -10.38
N GLU A 14 -32.90 -28.99 -9.96
CA GLU A 14 -32.38 -27.63 -9.80
C GLU A 14 -31.41 -27.60 -8.61
N ILE A 15 -30.14 -27.26 -8.87
CA ILE A 15 -29.18 -27.04 -7.80
C ILE A 15 -29.38 -25.62 -7.27
N SER A 16 -30.27 -25.47 -6.29
CA SER A 16 -30.39 -24.25 -5.50
C SER A 16 -29.34 -24.25 -4.39
N GLY A 17 -28.48 -23.22 -4.35
CA GLY A 17 -27.53 -23.02 -3.25
C GLY A 17 -26.07 -22.76 -3.65
N ILE A 18 -25.70 -22.93 -4.93
CA ILE A 18 -24.37 -22.52 -5.40
C ILE A 18 -24.36 -21.00 -5.56
N ARG A 19 -23.90 -20.31 -4.51
CA ARG A 19 -23.48 -18.91 -4.61
C ARG A 19 -22.05 -18.89 -5.17
N PRO A 20 -21.70 -18.00 -6.10
CA PRO A 20 -20.31 -17.77 -6.44
C PRO A 20 -19.57 -17.36 -5.17
N VAL A 21 -18.70 -18.23 -4.67
CA VAL A 21 -17.76 -17.83 -3.63
C VAL A 21 -16.73 -16.95 -4.34
N HIS A 22 -16.62 -15.68 -3.98
CA HIS A 22 -15.62 -14.74 -4.53
C HIS A 22 -14.15 -15.10 -4.20
N HIS A 23 -13.90 -16.33 -3.79
CA HIS A 23 -12.58 -16.91 -3.56
C HIS A 23 -12.44 -18.18 -4.42
N ALA A 24 -12.44 -18.02 -5.74
CA ALA A 24 -12.04 -19.12 -6.61
C ALA A 24 -10.55 -19.39 -6.41
N VAL A 25 -10.23 -20.47 -5.70
CA VAL A 25 -8.86 -20.99 -5.61
C VAL A 25 -8.51 -21.59 -6.98
N VAL A 26 -7.78 -20.84 -7.79
CA VAL A 26 -7.30 -21.33 -9.09
C VAL A 26 -6.01 -22.12 -8.84
N MET A 27 -6.09 -23.45 -8.93
CA MET A 27 -4.94 -24.35 -8.83
C MET A 27 -4.62 -24.91 -10.22
N GLY A 28 -3.48 -24.53 -10.78
CA GLY A 28 -3.01 -25.01 -12.09
C GLY A 28 -1.74 -24.29 -12.56
N LYS A 29 -0.91 -25.00 -13.33
CA LYS A 29 0.28 -24.44 -13.99
C LYS A 29 -0.16 -23.32 -14.95
N GLY A 30 0.15 -22.07 -14.62
CA GLY A 30 -0.25 -20.89 -15.40
C GLY A 30 -1.36 -20.02 -14.79
N ALA A 31 -1.88 -20.37 -13.61
CA ALA A 31 -2.77 -19.48 -12.86
C ALA A 31 -2.00 -18.21 -12.42
N PRO A 32 -2.52 -17.00 -12.65
CA PRO A 32 -1.87 -15.78 -12.21
C PRO A 32 -1.78 -15.76 -10.68
N LEU A 33 -0.59 -15.49 -10.16
CA LEU A 33 -0.30 -15.47 -8.72
C LEU A 33 -1.18 -14.45 -7.96
N PHE A 34 -1.61 -13.39 -8.65
CA PHE A 34 -2.45 -12.32 -8.13
C PHE A 34 -3.74 -12.22 -8.93
N SER A 35 -4.86 -11.97 -8.26
CA SER A 35 -6.12 -11.75 -8.94
C SER A 35 -6.12 -10.42 -9.68
N ALA A 36 -6.80 -10.35 -10.83
CA ALA A 36 -6.97 -9.08 -11.56
C ALA A 36 -7.62 -8.00 -10.68
N ALA A 37 -8.57 -8.40 -9.83
CA ALA A 37 -9.23 -7.51 -8.87
C ALA A 37 -8.24 -6.90 -7.86
N LEU A 38 -7.25 -7.67 -7.37
CA LEU A 38 -6.19 -7.15 -6.51
C LEU A 38 -5.32 -6.13 -7.25
N LEU A 39 -4.85 -6.50 -8.45
CA LEU A 39 -3.98 -5.64 -9.24
C LEU A 39 -4.67 -4.35 -9.66
N ASP A 40 -5.97 -4.40 -9.96
CA ASP A 40 -6.78 -3.23 -10.28
C ASP A 40 -6.78 -2.22 -9.13
N LYS A 41 -6.90 -2.66 -7.87
CA LYS A 41 -6.84 -1.77 -6.70
C LYS A 41 -5.52 -1.00 -6.61
N LEU A 42 -4.42 -1.58 -7.08
CA LEU A 42 -3.08 -0.98 -7.02
C LEU A 42 -2.78 0.00 -8.17
N LYS A 43 -3.67 0.08 -9.17
CA LYS A 43 -3.49 0.99 -10.31
C LYS A 43 -3.60 2.47 -9.88
N PRO A 44 -2.89 3.39 -10.56
CA PRO A 44 -2.92 4.83 -10.22
C PRO A 44 -4.33 5.45 -10.18
N GLN A 45 -5.28 4.93 -10.98
CA GLN A 45 -6.67 5.39 -11.01
C GLN A 45 -7.41 5.15 -9.68
N ASN A 46 -6.91 4.21 -8.86
CA ASN A 46 -7.44 3.91 -7.53
C ASN A 46 -6.64 4.60 -6.41
N SER A 47 -5.85 5.64 -6.72
CA SER A 47 -5.14 6.42 -5.72
C SER A 47 -5.95 7.64 -5.26
N LEU A 48 -5.99 7.89 -3.95
CA LEU A 48 -6.54 9.09 -3.33
C LEU A 48 -5.48 10.19 -3.24
N GLU A 49 -5.74 11.32 -3.91
CA GLU A 49 -5.08 12.62 -3.72
C GLU A 49 -3.57 12.54 -3.37
N PRO A 50 -2.71 12.09 -4.30
CA PRO A 50 -1.29 12.00 -4.04
C PRO A 50 -0.69 13.38 -3.78
N GLY A 51 0.17 13.49 -2.76
CA GLY A 51 0.94 14.70 -2.52
C GLY A 51 1.94 14.96 -3.64
N SER A 52 2.17 16.24 -3.93
CA SER A 52 3.19 16.72 -4.86
C SER A 52 3.87 18.00 -4.33
N THR A 53 4.77 18.57 -5.10
CA THR A 53 5.38 19.87 -4.81
C THR A 53 4.42 21.05 -4.99
N THR A 54 3.20 20.82 -5.50
CA THR A 54 2.17 21.85 -5.73
C THR A 54 0.84 21.58 -5.02
N VAL A 55 0.59 20.34 -4.58
CA VAL A 55 -0.66 19.94 -3.90
C VAL A 55 -0.34 19.17 -2.63
N GLN A 56 -0.90 19.58 -1.47
CA GLN A 56 -0.66 18.88 -0.20
C GLN A 56 -1.02 17.39 -0.28
N GLY A 57 -2.18 17.09 -0.84
CA GLY A 57 -2.74 15.74 -0.91
C GLY A 57 -3.09 15.17 0.45
N THR A 58 -3.34 13.87 0.50
CA THR A 58 -3.55 13.15 1.77
C THR A 58 -2.26 13.12 2.58
N ALA A 59 -2.30 13.65 3.81
CA ALA A 59 -1.14 13.72 4.69
C ALA A 59 -1.33 12.84 5.93
N LEU A 60 -0.40 11.90 6.14
CA LEU A 60 -0.33 11.06 7.32
C LEU A 60 0.86 11.49 8.18
N ASN A 61 0.60 12.05 9.34
CA ASN A 61 1.67 12.58 10.19
C ASN A 61 2.68 11.49 10.57
N THR A 62 3.95 11.86 10.55
CA THR A 62 5.04 11.08 11.16
C THR A 62 4.80 10.90 12.65
N GLN A 63 5.20 9.74 13.17
CA GLN A 63 5.08 9.40 14.58
C GLN A 63 6.04 8.26 14.93
N GLY A 64 6.43 8.16 16.20
CA GLY A 64 7.24 7.05 16.68
C GLY A 64 6.48 5.73 16.87
N ALA A 65 5.15 5.79 17.01
CA ALA A 65 4.33 4.58 17.17
C ALA A 65 4.15 3.85 15.83
N ALA A 66 4.35 2.53 15.84
CA ALA A 66 4.18 1.70 14.66
C ALA A 66 2.73 1.69 14.16
N ARG A 67 2.56 1.63 12.84
CA ARG A 67 1.29 1.48 12.13
C ARG A 67 1.31 0.18 11.33
N THR A 68 0.14 -0.37 11.02
CA THR A 68 0.07 -1.47 10.05
C THR A 68 0.31 -0.92 8.64
N ILE A 69 1.06 -1.66 7.81
CA ILE A 69 1.29 -1.32 6.41
C ILE A 69 -0.04 -1.28 5.65
N LEU A 70 -0.98 -2.17 6.00
CA LEU A 70 -2.34 -2.16 5.48
C LEU A 70 -3.02 -0.80 5.71
N SER A 71 -2.98 -0.28 6.94
CA SER A 71 -3.62 1.00 7.26
C SER A 71 -2.98 2.14 6.47
N VAL A 72 -1.65 2.15 6.34
CA VAL A 72 -0.95 3.18 5.58
C VAL A 72 -1.30 3.11 4.10
N ALA A 73 -1.24 1.92 3.47
CA ALA A 73 -1.61 1.75 2.07
C ALA A 73 -3.06 2.17 1.81
N ASN A 74 -3.98 1.73 2.67
CA ASN A 74 -5.39 2.06 2.56
C ASN A 74 -5.69 3.55 2.79
N THR A 75 -4.81 4.34 3.39
CA THR A 75 -4.95 5.80 3.42
C THR A 75 -4.93 6.40 2.01
N TYR A 76 -4.17 5.81 1.08
CA TYR A 76 -3.92 6.36 -0.26
C TYR A 76 -4.66 5.62 -1.39
N LEU A 77 -5.50 4.65 -1.07
CA LEU A 77 -6.27 3.88 -2.04
C LEU A 77 -7.76 4.21 -1.95
N THR A 78 -8.43 4.44 -3.07
CA THR A 78 -9.89 4.53 -3.14
C THR A 78 -10.51 3.17 -2.83
N ASN A 79 -10.07 2.13 -3.55
CA ASN A 79 -10.49 0.75 -3.31
C ASN A 79 -9.54 0.08 -2.35
N LYS A 80 -10.00 -0.14 -1.11
CA LYS A 80 -9.16 -0.63 -0.02
C LYS A 80 -8.73 -2.08 -0.22
N LEU A 81 -7.50 -2.37 0.19
CA LEU A 81 -7.00 -3.73 0.36
C LEU A 81 -7.62 -4.38 1.59
N THR A 82 -7.86 -5.68 1.53
CA THR A 82 -8.17 -6.51 2.69
C THR A 82 -6.90 -6.94 3.41
N ALA A 83 -7.04 -7.52 4.61
CA ALA A 83 -5.91 -8.08 5.34
C ALA A 83 -5.23 -9.21 4.56
N ASP A 84 -6.01 -10.09 3.93
CA ASP A 84 -5.49 -11.22 3.15
C ASP A 84 -4.75 -10.76 1.88
N GLU A 85 -5.28 -9.75 1.20
CA GLU A 85 -4.64 -9.14 0.03
C GLU A 85 -3.30 -8.51 0.39
N MET A 86 -3.24 -7.75 1.50
CA MET A 86 -1.98 -7.19 1.98
C MET A 86 -1.01 -8.28 2.42
N ALA A 87 -1.48 -9.31 3.14
CA ALA A 87 -0.63 -10.42 3.54
C ALA A 87 -0.07 -11.17 2.32
N LEU A 88 -0.85 -11.31 1.24
CA LEU A 88 -0.39 -11.89 -0.02
C LEU A 88 0.69 -11.04 -0.69
N ILE A 89 0.51 -9.72 -0.75
CA ILE A 89 1.52 -8.77 -1.25
C ILE A 89 2.79 -8.88 -0.40
N LEU A 90 2.67 -8.87 0.93
CA LEU A 90 3.82 -8.90 1.85
C LEU A 90 4.57 -10.25 1.86
N ARG A 91 3.93 -11.35 1.45
CA ARG A 91 4.61 -12.64 1.23
C ARG A 91 5.35 -12.71 -0.10
N ASN A 92 4.95 -11.90 -1.08
CA ASN A 92 5.53 -11.89 -2.43
C ASN A 92 6.13 -10.51 -2.77
N ARG A 93 6.77 -9.85 -1.78
CA ARG A 93 7.28 -8.47 -1.93
C ARG A 93 8.29 -8.33 -3.05
N ASP A 94 8.99 -9.40 -3.41
CA ASP A 94 9.90 -9.41 -4.54
C ASP A 94 9.19 -9.11 -5.88
N LYS A 95 7.87 -9.35 -5.98
CA LYS A 95 7.01 -9.04 -7.13
C LYS A 95 6.39 -7.65 -7.10
N PHE A 96 6.57 -6.89 -6.02
CA PHE A 96 6.01 -5.55 -5.87
C PHE A 96 7.11 -4.52 -5.65
N THR A 97 6.82 -3.28 -6.06
CA THR A 97 7.59 -2.09 -5.71
C THR A 97 6.74 -1.21 -4.82
N PHE A 98 7.27 -0.91 -3.63
CA PHE A 98 6.71 0.08 -2.73
C PHE A 98 7.35 1.44 -3.02
N THR A 99 6.58 2.51 -2.88
CA THR A 99 7.08 3.86 -3.04
C THR A 99 6.46 4.73 -1.98
N ILE A 100 7.30 5.52 -1.31
CA ILE A 100 6.89 6.47 -0.28
C ILE A 100 7.34 7.86 -0.69
N GLY A 101 6.48 8.85 -0.50
CA GLY A 101 6.82 10.26 -0.60
C GLY A 101 6.54 10.96 0.72
N VAL A 102 7.51 11.76 1.15
CA VAL A 102 7.50 12.44 2.44
C VAL A 102 7.59 13.94 2.24
N GLY A 103 7.15 14.70 3.24
CA GLY A 103 7.27 16.15 3.21
C GLY A 103 6.66 16.85 4.41
N ASP A 104 6.64 18.17 4.34
CA ASP A 104 6.01 19.01 5.37
C ASP A 104 4.48 18.87 5.31
N ARG A 105 3.85 18.82 6.48
CA ARG A 105 2.38 18.77 6.63
C ARG A 105 1.72 20.15 6.50
N ARG A 106 2.49 21.24 6.60
CA ARG A 106 2.00 22.62 6.56
C ARG A 106 1.87 23.11 5.11
N LYS A 107 0.75 23.75 4.80
CA LYS A 107 0.40 24.20 3.45
C LYS A 107 1.40 25.21 2.85
N ASP A 108 2.00 26.05 3.67
CA ASP A 108 3.00 27.03 3.19
C ASP A 108 4.29 26.37 2.67
N PHE A 109 4.49 25.10 2.98
CA PHE A 109 5.68 24.32 2.64
C PHE A 109 5.37 23.12 1.74
N ILE A 110 4.29 23.17 0.96
CA ILE A 110 3.89 22.09 0.04
C ILE A 110 5.04 21.67 -0.90
N SER A 111 5.87 22.63 -1.32
CA SER A 111 7.05 22.40 -2.17
C SER A 111 8.11 21.49 -1.54
N ARG A 112 8.10 21.32 -0.22
CA ARG A 112 8.95 20.38 0.53
C ARG A 112 8.43 18.95 0.48
N PHE A 113 8.06 18.50 -0.72
CA PHE A 113 7.66 17.12 -0.98
C PHE A 113 8.74 16.43 -1.80
N VAL A 114 9.02 15.17 -1.47
CA VAL A 114 9.97 14.36 -2.22
C VAL A 114 9.59 12.87 -2.16
N PRO A 115 9.56 12.16 -3.30
CA PRO A 115 9.51 10.70 -3.31
C PRO A 115 10.87 10.13 -2.93
N ALA A 116 10.89 9.18 -2.01
CA ALA A 116 12.11 8.46 -1.66
C ALA A 116 12.52 7.52 -2.81
N THR A 117 13.82 7.49 -3.12
CA THR A 117 14.39 6.70 -4.22
C THR A 117 15.33 5.60 -3.75
N ASN A 118 15.54 5.47 -2.44
CA ASN A 118 16.47 4.51 -1.84
C ASN A 118 15.78 3.36 -1.09
N TRP A 119 14.49 3.12 -1.34
CA TRP A 119 13.71 2.06 -0.71
C TRP A 119 12.54 1.64 -1.60
N HIS A 120 12.33 0.33 -1.73
CA HIS A 120 11.35 -0.25 -2.65
C HIS A 120 10.51 -1.40 -2.06
N GLY A 121 10.50 -1.56 -0.74
CA GLY A 121 9.70 -2.57 -0.05
C GLY A 121 10.51 -3.59 0.75
N GLU A 122 11.82 -3.41 0.82
CA GLU A 122 12.72 -4.21 1.64
C GLU A 122 12.47 -3.97 3.13
N ASP A 123 12.75 -4.99 3.95
CA ASP A 123 12.75 -4.83 5.40
C ASP A 123 13.93 -3.94 5.80
N VAL A 124 13.64 -2.88 6.54
CA VAL A 124 14.63 -1.88 6.94
C VAL A 124 14.38 -1.40 8.35
N THR A 125 15.46 -1.08 9.05
CA THR A 125 15.42 -0.51 10.40
C THR A 125 16.15 0.82 10.37
N ASN A 126 15.46 1.88 10.76
CA ASN A 126 16.00 3.25 10.82
C ASN A 126 16.66 3.73 9.51
N LEU A 127 16.09 3.36 8.35
CA LEU A 127 16.55 3.86 7.07
C LEU A 127 16.23 5.34 6.92
N LEU A 128 17.26 6.17 6.74
CA LEU A 128 17.07 7.56 6.33
C LEU A 128 16.59 7.60 4.88
N LEU A 129 15.36 8.07 4.66
CA LEU A 129 14.77 8.23 3.34
C LEU A 129 15.47 9.38 2.60
N ARG A 130 15.82 9.12 1.35
CA ARG A 130 16.53 10.07 0.48
C ARG A 130 15.84 10.17 -0.89
N PRO A 131 15.91 11.33 -1.57
CA PRO A 131 16.59 12.56 -1.13
C PRO A 131 15.84 13.30 -0.01
N ASN A 132 16.51 14.28 0.62
CA ASN A 132 15.84 15.16 1.59
C ASN A 132 14.91 16.13 0.85
N PRO A 133 13.84 16.63 1.50
CA PRO A 133 13.01 17.66 0.91
C PRO A 133 13.82 18.92 0.57
N PRO A 134 13.52 19.57 -0.57
CA PRO A 134 14.23 20.77 -1.00
C PRO A 134 14.03 21.93 -0.02
N GLY A 135 15.06 22.76 0.16
CA GLY A 135 15.01 23.92 1.07
C GLY A 135 14.80 23.54 2.54
N ALA A 136 15.12 22.30 2.91
CA ALA A 136 14.95 21.74 4.25
C ALA A 136 16.04 20.69 4.55
N PRO A 137 17.34 21.05 4.47
CA PRO A 137 18.44 20.08 4.58
C PRO A 137 18.46 19.34 5.92
N GLU A 138 17.92 19.96 6.97
CA GLU A 138 17.82 19.41 8.32
C GLU A 138 16.61 18.49 8.54
N TYR A 139 15.74 18.32 7.54
CA TYR A 139 14.70 17.28 7.60
C TYR A 139 15.32 15.91 7.38
N GLY A 140 15.27 15.07 8.41
CA GLY A 140 15.57 13.64 8.31
C GLY A 140 14.29 12.83 8.48
N PHE A 141 13.88 12.10 7.44
CA PHE A 141 12.77 11.15 7.54
C PHE A 141 13.32 9.74 7.69
N THR A 142 12.94 9.05 8.75
CA THR A 142 13.47 7.73 9.06
C THR A 142 12.36 6.70 8.97
N LEU A 143 12.57 5.66 8.16
CA LEU A 143 11.66 4.54 7.95
C LEU A 143 12.17 3.30 8.69
N THR A 144 11.27 2.68 9.44
CA THR A 144 11.37 1.27 9.81
C THR A 144 10.21 0.55 9.16
N PHE A 145 10.48 -0.52 8.44
CA PHE A 145 9.49 -1.31 7.70
C PHE A 145 9.79 -2.79 7.90
N SER A 146 8.77 -3.56 8.28
CA SER A 146 8.83 -5.01 8.40
C SER A 146 7.61 -5.61 7.74
N GLY A 147 7.81 -6.21 6.57
CA GLY A 147 6.77 -6.96 5.89
C GLY A 147 6.46 -8.29 6.57
N GLU A 148 7.36 -8.82 7.40
CA GLU A 148 7.09 -10.00 8.25
C GLU A 148 6.01 -9.69 9.30
N THR A 149 6.18 -8.59 10.03
CA THR A 149 5.20 -8.18 11.05
C THR A 149 4.03 -7.40 10.46
N GLY A 150 4.14 -6.96 9.21
CA GLY A 150 3.13 -6.13 8.56
C GLY A 150 3.08 -4.69 9.11
N THR A 151 4.18 -4.20 9.69
CA THR A 151 4.23 -2.91 10.38
C THR A 151 5.27 -1.96 9.81
N MET A 152 5.03 -0.67 10.00
CA MET A 152 5.98 0.38 9.66
C MET A 152 5.88 1.59 10.59
N THR A 153 6.99 2.31 10.72
CA THR A 153 7.09 3.59 11.43
C THR A 153 7.82 4.57 10.52
N VAL A 154 7.33 5.81 10.45
CA VAL A 154 8.04 6.92 9.80
C VAL A 154 8.11 8.07 10.79
N THR A 155 9.33 8.48 11.13
CA THR A 155 9.59 9.65 11.97
C THR A 155 10.20 10.77 11.13
N ASP A 156 10.03 12.01 11.57
CA ASP A 156 10.86 13.14 11.12
C ASP A 156 11.72 13.65 12.26
N SER A 157 12.84 14.26 11.89
CA SER A 157 13.58 15.22 12.72
C SER A 157 13.68 16.52 11.96
N HIS A 158 13.39 17.63 12.63
CA HIS A 158 13.54 18.98 12.11
C HIS A 158 14.27 19.81 13.18
N VAL A 159 15.51 20.20 12.88
CA VAL A 159 16.38 20.97 13.79
C VAL A 159 16.52 20.30 15.17
N GLY A 160 16.61 18.96 15.20
CA GLY A 160 16.71 18.19 16.44
C GLY A 160 15.39 17.94 17.19
N VAL A 161 14.26 18.46 16.69
CA VAL A 161 12.93 18.14 17.24
C VAL A 161 12.26 17.06 16.40
N HIS A 162 11.74 16.02 17.05
CA HIS A 162 11.16 14.87 16.35
C HIS A 162 9.65 14.99 16.14
N ASN A 163 9.14 14.34 15.09
CA ASN A 163 7.70 14.17 14.82
C ASN A 163 6.88 15.48 14.69
N THR A 164 7.54 16.58 14.34
CA THR A 164 6.96 17.93 14.49
C THR A 164 6.12 18.33 13.29
N TYR A 165 6.68 18.25 12.09
CA TYR A 165 6.03 18.76 10.87
C TYR A 165 6.05 17.76 9.72
N GLY A 166 6.80 16.66 9.84
CA GLY A 166 6.83 15.62 8.83
C GLY A 166 5.48 14.95 8.59
N SER A 167 5.29 14.48 7.37
CA SER A 167 4.17 13.63 6.96
C SER A 167 4.59 12.71 5.83
N ILE A 168 3.97 11.53 5.79
CA ILE A 168 3.86 10.74 4.57
C ILE A 168 2.78 11.42 3.74
N ARG A 169 3.08 11.72 2.49
CA ARG A 169 2.18 12.42 1.57
C ARG A 169 1.85 11.59 0.33
N TYR A 170 2.56 10.48 0.16
CA TYR A 170 2.36 9.55 -0.93
C TYR A 170 2.80 8.16 -0.46
N PHE A 171 1.99 7.14 -0.71
CA PHE A 171 2.40 5.75 -0.54
C PHE A 171 1.69 4.89 -1.56
N THR A 172 2.45 4.13 -2.36
CA THR A 172 1.89 3.24 -3.39
C THR A 172 2.61 1.91 -3.44
N ILE A 173 1.87 0.89 -3.89
CA ILE A 173 2.37 -0.45 -4.16
C ILE A 173 2.04 -0.75 -5.61
N ARG A 174 3.00 -1.24 -6.39
CA ARG A 174 2.79 -1.61 -7.80
C ARG A 174 3.40 -2.98 -8.06
N GLU A 175 2.75 -3.80 -8.88
CA GLU A 175 3.36 -5.01 -9.43
C GLU A 175 4.54 -4.62 -10.34
N LYS A 176 5.61 -5.43 -10.30
CA LYS A 176 6.82 -5.26 -11.12
C LYS A 176 6.68 -5.85 -12.51
#